data_AF-A0A7X7K8M1-F1
#
_entry.id   AF-A0A7X7K8M1-F1
#
_cell.length_a   1.000
_cell.length_b   1.000
_cell.length_c   1.000
_cell.angle_alpha   90.00
_cell.angle_beta   90.00
_cell.angle_gamma   90.00
#
_symmetry.space_group_name_H-M   'P 1'
#
loop_
_entity.id
_entity.type
_entity.pdbx_description
1 polymer ?
#
loop_
_entity_poly.entity_id
_entity_poly.type
_entity_poly.pdbx_seq_one_letter_code
_entity_poly.pdbx_strand_id
1 'polypeptide(L)'
;AELTAEAMPRLRQMADLTDYWIEINRLENQADKSYRKLLAQLFDDGLDPVTLIKLKEVVDKLEDAADAFETVANTVETIALKES
;
A
#
# COMPACT_ATOMS: atom_id res chain seq x y z
N ALA A 1 -0.28 -7.27 4.73
CA ALA A 1 0.64 -7.85 5.74
C ALA A 1 0.93 -9.33 5.49
N GLU A 2 -0.08 -10.21 5.46
CA GLU A 2 0.12 -11.68 5.26
C GLU A 2 0.89 -12.01 3.98
N LEU A 3 0.44 -11.48 2.84
CA LEU A 3 1.10 -11.64 1.53
C LEU A 3 2.61 -11.32 1.59
N THR A 4 2.98 -10.18 2.18
CA THR A 4 4.38 -9.78 2.37
C THR A 4 5.10 -10.78 3.27
N ALA A 5 4.54 -11.12 4.43
CA ALA A 5 5.16 -12.03 5.37
C ALA A 5 5.42 -13.42 4.78
N GLU A 6 4.50 -13.94 3.97
CA GLU A 6 4.64 -15.22 3.27
C GLU A 6 5.67 -15.17 2.14
N ALA A 7 5.82 -14.03 1.47
CA ALA A 7 6.77 -13.87 0.38
C ALA A 7 8.23 -13.66 0.84
N MET A 8 8.45 -12.96 1.95
CA MET A 8 9.80 -12.58 2.40
C MET A 8 10.80 -13.73 2.56
N PRO A 9 10.43 -14.95 3.05
CA PRO A 9 11.37 -16.07 3.11
C PRO A 9 11.93 -16.49 1.74
N ARG A 10 11.17 -16.30 0.66
CA ARG A 10 11.58 -16.63 -0.72
C ARG A 10 12.60 -15.63 -1.27
N LEU A 11 12.69 -14.43 -0.70
CA LEU A 11 13.71 -13.44 -1.05
C LEU A 11 15.12 -14.00 -0.94
N ARG A 12 15.40 -14.88 0.03
CA ARG A 12 16.75 -15.47 0.17
C ARG A 12 17.19 -16.29 -1.04
N GLN A 13 16.23 -16.85 -1.77
CA GLN A 13 16.48 -17.70 -2.95
C GLN A 13 16.22 -16.96 -4.26
N MET A 14 15.72 -15.71 -4.21
CA MET A 14 15.29 -14.92 -5.36
C MET A 14 14.36 -15.68 -6.32
N ALA A 15 13.52 -16.56 -5.79
CA ALA A 15 12.64 -17.43 -6.57
C ALA A 15 11.16 -17.13 -6.29
N ASP A 16 10.32 -17.21 -7.33
CA ASP A 16 8.86 -17.13 -7.22
C ASP A 16 8.34 -15.89 -6.46
N LEU A 17 8.91 -14.73 -6.80
CA LEU A 17 8.54 -13.43 -6.23
C LEU A 17 7.69 -12.57 -7.17
N THR A 18 7.58 -12.90 -8.45
CA THR A 18 6.85 -12.09 -9.44
C THR A 18 5.40 -11.85 -9.03
N ASP A 19 4.71 -12.90 -8.60
CA ASP A 19 3.32 -12.80 -8.15
C ASP A 19 3.16 -11.90 -6.92
N TYR A 20 4.21 -11.77 -6.09
CA TYR A 20 4.17 -10.94 -4.90
C TYR A 20 4.08 -9.45 -5.24
N TRP A 21 4.99 -8.90 -6.06
CA TRP A 21 4.96 -7.48 -6.37
C TRP A 21 3.80 -7.10 -7.30
N ILE A 22 3.35 -8.01 -8.18
CA ILE A 22 2.12 -7.83 -8.97
C ILE A 22 0.91 -7.67 -8.05
N GLU A 23 0.76 -8.54 -7.04
CA GLU A 23 -0.38 -8.49 -6.15
C GLU A 23 -0.33 -7.28 -5.21
N ILE A 24 0.86 -6.88 -4.75
CA ILE A 24 1.01 -5.63 -3.98
C ILE A 24 0.60 -4.42 -4.83
N ASN A 25 1.03 -4.34 -6.09
CA ASN A 25 0.63 -3.24 -6.99
C ASN A 25 -0.90 -3.23 -7.21
N ARG A 26 -1.55 -4.40 -7.30
CA ARG A 26 -3.03 -4.47 -7.38
C ARG A 26 -3.69 -3.93 -6.12
N LEU A 27 -3.16 -4.26 -4.94
CA LEU A 27 -3.69 -3.82 -3.65
C LEU A 27 -3.48 -2.32 -3.42
N GLU A 28 -2.31 -1.79 -3.74
CA GLU A 28 -2.00 -0.36 -3.70
C GLU A 28 -2.99 0.43 -4.58
N ASN A 29 -3.17 0.04 -5.84
CA ASN A 29 -4.14 0.67 -6.74
C ASN A 29 -5.58 0.69 -6.21
N GLN A 30 -5.95 -0.26 -5.33
CA GLN A 30 -7.26 -0.27 -4.67
C GLN A 30 -7.29 0.63 -3.44
N ALA A 31 -6.21 0.66 -2.64
CA ALA A 31 -6.05 1.56 -1.51
C ALA A 31 -6.12 3.01 -1.98
N ASP A 32 -5.36 3.33 -3.02
CA ASP A 32 -5.20 4.64 -3.62
C ASP A 32 -6.53 5.19 -4.22
N LYS A 33 -7.35 4.30 -4.80
CA LYS A 33 -8.74 4.62 -5.21
C LYS A 33 -9.64 4.87 -4.00
N SER A 34 -9.50 4.07 -2.95
CA SER A 34 -10.31 4.19 -1.73
C SER A 34 -9.96 5.47 -0.97
N TYR A 35 -8.68 5.81 -0.87
CA TYR A 35 -8.17 7.06 -0.30
C TYR A 35 -8.78 8.27 -1.01
N ARG A 36 -8.71 8.33 -2.34
CA ARG A 36 -9.31 9.42 -3.13
C ARG A 36 -10.81 9.55 -2.91
N LYS A 37 -11.54 8.44 -2.84
CA LYS A 37 -12.98 8.42 -2.58
C LYS A 37 -13.30 8.92 -1.17
N LEU A 38 -12.59 8.43 -0.15
CA LEU A 38 -12.80 8.82 1.24
C LEU A 38 -12.46 10.31 1.43
N LEU A 39 -11.38 10.79 0.82
CA LEU A 39 -11.01 12.19 0.88
C LEU A 39 -12.11 13.08 0.30
N ALA A 40 -12.66 12.74 -0.87
CA ALA A 40 -13.78 13.48 -1.45
C ALA A 40 -15.00 13.51 -0.51
N GLN A 41 -15.37 12.35 0.05
CA GLN A 41 -16.50 12.25 1.00
C GLN A 41 -16.30 13.12 2.24
N LEU A 42 -15.11 13.09 2.84
CA LEU A 42 -14.81 13.88 4.02
C LEU A 42 -15.03 15.39 3.81
N PHE A 43 -14.70 15.91 2.63
CA PHE A 43 -14.88 17.32 2.31
C PHE A 43 -16.29 17.69 1.85
N ASP A 44 -17.07 16.73 1.36
CA ASP A 44 -18.45 16.93 0.91
C ASP A 44 -19.50 16.79 2.05
N ASP A 45 -19.18 16.06 3.12
CA ASP A 45 -20.13 15.69 4.18
C ASP A 45 -20.46 16.82 5.18
N GLY A 46 -19.90 18.03 5.01
CA GLY A 46 -20.20 19.19 5.87
C GLY A 46 -19.79 19.01 7.33
N LEU A 47 -18.77 18.18 7.59
CA LEU A 47 -18.22 17.91 8.91
C LEU A 47 -17.67 19.18 9.56
N ASP A 48 -17.72 19.24 10.90
CA ASP A 48 -16.99 20.28 11.61
C ASP A 48 -15.47 20.13 11.39
N PRO A 49 -14.69 21.23 11.40
CA PRO A 49 -13.27 21.18 11.07
C PRO A 49 -12.44 20.24 11.95
N VAL A 50 -12.80 20.06 13.22
CA VAL A 50 -12.05 19.21 14.14
C VAL A 50 -12.26 17.74 13.79
N THR A 51 -13.49 17.35 13.49
CA THR A 51 -13.82 16.00 13.04
C THR A 51 -13.19 15.69 11.68
N LEU A 52 -13.24 16.66 10.75
CA LEU A 52 -12.60 16.54 9.44
C LEU A 52 -11.10 16.24 9.56
N ILE A 53 -10.36 17.01 10.37
CA ILE A 53 -8.92 16.83 10.57
C ILE A 53 -8.63 15.44 11.15
N LYS A 54 -9.37 15.02 12.18
CA LYS A 54 -9.17 13.69 12.81
C LYS A 54 -9.38 12.55 11.84
N LEU A 55 -10.46 12.59 11.05
CA LEU A 55 -10.75 11.53 10.09
C LEU A 55 -9.75 11.54 8.93
N LYS A 56 -9.36 12.71 8.44
CA LYS A 56 -8.31 12.83 7.43
C LYS A 56 -7.00 12.20 7.91
N GLU A 57 -6.56 12.47 9.14
CA GLU A 57 -5.34 11.87 9.69
C GLU A 57 -5.40 10.34 9.70
N VAL A 58 -6.55 9.75 10.04
CA VAL A 58 -6.72 8.30 10.00
C VAL A 58 -6.63 7.77 8.57
N VAL A 59 -7.31 8.42 7.62
CA VAL A 59 -7.29 8.03 6.20
C VAL A 59 -5.88 8.14 5.61
N ASP A 60 -5.16 9.21 5.92
CA ASP A 60 -3.75 9.40 5.53
C ASP A 60 -2.87 8.27 6.09
N LYS A 61 -3.07 7.85 7.35
CA LYS A 61 -2.27 6.77 7.95
C LYS A 61 -2.54 5.39 7.36
N LEU A 62 -3.76 5.16 6.88
CA LEU A 62 -4.08 3.92 6.15
C LEU A 62 -3.38 3.89 4.80
N GLU A 63 -3.31 5.04 4.11
CA GLU A 63 -2.59 5.18 2.85
C GLU A 63 -1.08 5.01 3.04
N ASP A 64 -0.49 5.70 4.03
CA ASP A 64 0.92 5.53 4.41
C ASP A 64 1.29 4.05 4.65
N ALA A 65 0.37 3.28 5.25
CA ALA A 65 0.59 1.86 5.49
C ALA A 65 0.53 1.03 4.21
N ALA A 66 -0.33 1.37 3.25
CA ALA A 66 -0.40 0.69 1.95
C ALA A 66 0.86 0.99 1.11
N ASP A 67 1.25 2.27 1.03
CA ASP A 67 2.47 2.75 0.34
C ASP A 67 3.75 2.10 0.91
N ALA A 68 3.81 1.87 2.23
CA ALA A 68 4.92 1.16 2.84
C ALA A 68 5.08 -0.28 2.32
N PHE A 69 3.98 -1.00 2.05
CA PHE A 69 4.04 -2.32 1.45
C PHE A 69 4.47 -2.27 -0.02
N GLU A 70 4.02 -1.26 -0.77
CA GLU A 70 4.47 -1.01 -2.15
C GLU A 70 5.98 -0.74 -2.21
N THR A 71 6.49 0.11 -1.32
CA THR A 71 7.92 0.41 -1.20
C THR A 71 8.75 -0.87 -0.99
N VAL A 72 8.28 -1.78 -0.12
CA VAL A 72 8.92 -3.08 0.08
C VAL A 72 8.88 -3.93 -1.20
N ALA A 73 7.73 -3.99 -1.88
CA ALA A 73 7.59 -4.75 -3.12
C ALA A 73 8.49 -4.23 -4.24
N ASN A 74 8.53 -2.93 -4.46
CA ASN A 74 9.39 -2.26 -5.45
C ASN A 74 10.88 -2.49 -5.14
N THR A 75 11.26 -2.49 -3.85
CA THR A 75 12.62 -2.84 -3.42
C THR A 75 12.96 -4.29 -3.75
N VAL A 76 12.05 -5.22 -3.45
CA VAL A 76 12.22 -6.65 -3.75
C VAL A 76 12.34 -6.90 -5.26
N GLU A 77 11.48 -6.30 -6.07
CA GLU A 77 11.54 -6.37 -7.54
C GLU A 77 12.89 -5.87 -8.05
N THR A 78 13.34 -4.72 -7.56
CA THR A 78 14.64 -4.14 -7.93
C THR A 78 15.81 -5.07 -7.60
N ILE A 79 15.77 -5.77 -6.47
CA ILE A 79 16.81 -6.74 -6.10
C ILE A 79 16.76 -7.95 -7.04
N ALA A 80 15.57 -8.52 -7.25
CA ALA A 80 15.41 -9.71 -8.11
C ALA A 80 15.85 -9.45 -9.56
N LEU A 81 15.55 -8.27 -10.11
CA LEU A 81 15.97 -7.88 -11.46
C LEU A 81 17.49 -7.68 -11.60
N LYS A 82 18.20 -7.35 -10.52
CA LYS A 82 19.67 -7.16 -10.54
C LYS A 82 20.45 -8.47 -10.43
N GLU A 83 19.87 -9.50 -9.84
CA GLU A 83 20.47 -10.82 -9.65
C GLU A 83 20.05 -11.83 -10.75
N SER A 84 19.29 -11.38 -11.76
CA SER A 84 18.86 -12.15 -12.93
C SER A 84 19.82 -12.05 -14.12
#